data_AF-A0A820F2P1-F1
#
_entry.id   AF-A0A820F2P1-F1
#
_cell.length_a   1.000
_cell.length_b   1.000
_cell.length_c   1.000
_cell.angle_alpha   90.00
_cell.angle_beta   90.00
_cell.angle_gamma   90.00
#
_symmetry.space_group_name_H-M   'P 1'
#
loop_
_entity.id
_entity.type
_entity.pdbx_description
1 polymer ?
#
loop_
_entity_poly.entity_id
_entity_poly.type
_entity_poly.pdbx_seq_one_letter_code
_entity_poly.pdbx_strand_id
1 'polypeptide(L)'
;MPFVYRLQPGHTLSIKQLHHALYLTVNKHPSLHTSLHFDIEKNLLMQRVITHENNNINNMFSNIETAYETDEQLNEILHDEKRDPHLFDLAQGLVFRCHIIYYKQISSNNLLSEKDVVIFNFHHALFDFPSMKVFHHDFNQAYTTGQLLYDDNTNLRYLDYAAIEQQMSMSGASMFWLDALHDCKLDQPLSLPFDRYRLANEHRTG
;
A
#
# COMPACT_ATOMS: atom_id res chain seq x y z
N MET A 1 3.45 4.29 1.68
CA MET A 1 3.58 5.61 1.02
C MET A 1 2.22 6.26 0.91
N PRO A 2 2.06 7.49 1.42
CA PRO A 2 0.79 8.17 1.42
C PRO A 2 0.54 8.91 0.11
N PHE A 3 -0.66 8.71 -0.44
CA PHE A 3 -1.20 9.46 -1.55
C PHE A 3 -2.33 10.33 -1.03
N VAL A 4 -2.18 11.64 -1.16
CA VAL A 4 -3.07 12.64 -0.56
C VAL A 4 -4.00 13.19 -1.64
N TYR A 5 -5.30 13.17 -1.38
CA TYR A 5 -6.34 13.64 -2.27
C TYR A 5 -7.14 14.75 -1.60
N ARG A 6 -7.47 15.77 -2.39
CA ARG A 6 -8.42 16.83 -2.04
C ARG A 6 -9.45 16.96 -3.14
N LEU A 7 -10.67 17.30 -2.76
CA LEU A 7 -11.72 17.56 -3.72
C LEU A 7 -11.52 18.93 -4.36
N GLN A 8 -11.90 19.04 -5.63
CA GLN A 8 -11.95 20.33 -6.31
C GLN A 8 -13.06 21.20 -5.71
N PRO A 9 -12.93 22.54 -5.76
CA PRO A 9 -13.94 23.42 -5.22
C PRO A 9 -15.35 23.14 -5.77
N GLY A 10 -16.35 23.23 -4.90
CA GLY A 10 -17.76 22.99 -5.25
C GLY A 10 -18.15 21.53 -5.50
N HIS A 11 -17.25 20.56 -5.29
CA HIS A 11 -17.56 19.14 -5.39
C HIS A 11 -17.71 18.50 -4.01
N THR A 12 -18.53 17.46 -3.94
CA THR A 12 -18.69 16.62 -2.76
C THR A 12 -18.48 15.15 -3.10
N LEU A 13 -18.09 14.36 -2.11
CA LEU A 13 -17.84 12.92 -2.26
C LEU A 13 -18.53 12.15 -1.13
N SER A 14 -19.27 11.10 -1.49
CA SER A 14 -20.03 10.28 -0.54
C SER A 14 -19.13 9.27 0.16
N ILE A 15 -19.01 9.37 1.47
CA ILE A 15 -18.15 8.49 2.28
C ILE A 15 -18.61 7.04 2.17
N LYS A 16 -19.93 6.80 2.20
CA LYS A 16 -20.51 5.48 1.96
C LYS A 16 -20.12 4.90 0.60
N GLN A 17 -20.15 5.70 -0.47
CA GLN A 17 -19.75 5.24 -1.80
C GLN A 17 -18.23 5.01 -1.88
N LEU A 18 -17.44 5.86 -1.21
CA LEU A 18 -15.99 5.72 -1.08
C LEU A 18 -15.64 4.38 -0.43
N HIS A 19 -16.20 4.08 0.75
CA HIS A 19 -15.93 2.83 1.45
C HIS A 19 -16.38 1.61 0.65
N HIS A 20 -17.54 1.68 -0.01
CA HIS A 20 -18.03 0.61 -0.89
C HIS A 20 -17.09 0.38 -2.08
N ALA A 21 -16.65 1.45 -2.74
CA ALA A 21 -15.72 1.38 -3.86
C ALA A 21 -14.34 0.83 -3.44
N LEU A 22 -13.83 1.26 -2.28
CA LEU A 22 -12.59 0.73 -1.70
C LEU A 22 -12.73 -0.76 -1.40
N TYR A 23 -13.83 -1.19 -0.79
CA TYR A 23 -14.10 -2.61 -0.54
C TYR A 23 -14.04 -3.43 -1.83
N LEU A 24 -14.78 -3.02 -2.87
CA LEU A 24 -14.77 -3.72 -4.16
C LEU A 24 -13.37 -3.79 -4.75
N THR A 25 -12.62 -2.68 -4.71
CA THR A 25 -11.28 -2.57 -5.29
C THR A 25 -10.27 -3.44 -4.55
N VAL A 26 -10.24 -3.35 -3.21
CA VAL A 26 -9.34 -4.16 -2.36
C VAL A 26 -9.67 -5.63 -2.53
N ASN A 27 -10.94 -6.00 -2.56
CA ASN A 27 -11.37 -7.39 -2.74
C ASN A 27 -11.02 -7.95 -4.13
N LYS A 28 -11.08 -7.13 -5.19
CA LYS A 28 -10.68 -7.53 -6.54
C LYS A 28 -9.19 -7.88 -6.62
N HIS A 29 -8.35 -7.24 -5.81
CA HIS A 29 -6.88 -7.35 -5.88
C HIS A 29 -6.28 -8.06 -4.65
N PRO A 30 -5.97 -9.37 -4.75
CA PRO A 30 -5.40 -10.15 -3.65
C PRO A 30 -4.15 -9.57 -2.99
N SER A 31 -3.32 -8.85 -3.75
CA SER A 31 -2.12 -8.19 -3.22
C SER A 31 -2.45 -7.18 -2.12
N LEU A 32 -3.61 -6.52 -2.17
CA LEU A 32 -4.02 -5.50 -1.20
C LEU A 32 -4.54 -6.07 0.12
N HIS A 33 -4.64 -7.40 0.23
CA HIS A 33 -5.05 -8.11 1.45
C HIS A 33 -4.24 -9.42 1.61
N THR A 34 -2.97 -9.38 1.20
CA THR A 34 -2.01 -10.47 1.40
C THR A 34 -1.21 -10.23 2.67
N SER A 35 -1.21 -11.23 3.54
CA SER A 35 -0.36 -11.28 4.73
C SER A 35 1.04 -11.80 4.42
N LEU A 36 2.04 -11.30 5.13
CA LEU A 36 3.42 -11.77 5.11
C LEU A 36 3.78 -12.39 6.46
N HIS A 37 4.22 -13.64 6.45
CA HIS A 37 4.59 -14.39 7.64
C HIS A 37 6.00 -14.93 7.51
N PHE A 38 6.87 -14.59 8.46
CA PHE A 38 8.21 -15.15 8.52
C PHE A 38 8.24 -16.31 9.52
N ASP A 39 8.42 -17.53 9.02
CA ASP A 39 8.69 -18.72 9.83
C ASP A 39 10.18 -18.71 10.21
N ILE A 40 10.47 -18.31 11.45
CA ILE A 40 11.84 -18.19 11.98
C ILE A 40 12.54 -19.56 12.03
N GLU A 41 11.82 -20.62 12.35
CA GLU A 41 12.40 -21.96 12.48
C GLU A 41 12.85 -22.50 11.12
N LYS A 42 12.08 -22.21 10.07
CA LYS A 42 12.41 -22.62 8.69
C LYS A 42 13.20 -21.58 7.91
N ASN A 43 13.35 -20.37 8.45
CA ASN A 43 13.92 -19.22 7.75
C ASN A 43 13.20 -18.94 6.42
N LEU A 44 11.86 -18.98 6.43
CA LEU A 44 11.02 -18.84 5.24
C LEU A 44 10.03 -17.68 5.38
N LEU A 45 10.04 -16.77 4.41
CA LEU A 45 8.98 -15.78 4.24
C LEU A 45 7.85 -16.38 3.38
N MET A 46 6.64 -16.39 3.91
CA MET A 46 5.44 -16.90 3.26
C MET A 46 4.43 -15.78 3.04
N GLN A 47 3.70 -15.88 1.93
CA GLN A 47 2.61 -14.98 1.57
C GLN A 47 1.30 -15.73 1.66
N ARG A 48 0.26 -15.11 2.23
CA ARG A 48 -1.07 -15.70 2.34
C ARG A 48 -2.15 -14.66 2.08
N VAL A 49 -2.96 -14.88 1.05
CA VAL A 49 -4.16 -14.06 0.80
C VAL A 49 -5.15 -14.28 1.94
N ILE A 50 -5.59 -13.18 2.55
CA ILE A 50 -6.59 -13.22 3.61
C ILE A 50 -7.98 -13.21 2.98
N THR A 51 -8.70 -14.32 3.09
CA THR A 51 -10.10 -14.39 2.68
C THR A 51 -10.99 -13.97 3.83
N HIS A 52 -11.76 -12.90 3.66
CA HIS A 52 -12.72 -12.46 4.67
C HIS A 52 -14.05 -13.18 4.45
N GLU A 53 -14.24 -14.29 5.16
CA GLU A 53 -15.55 -14.95 5.23
C GLU A 53 -16.49 -14.02 6.03
N ASN A 54 -17.55 -13.53 5.37
CA ASN A 54 -18.62 -12.66 5.90
C ASN A 54 -18.40 -11.15 5.87
N ASN A 55 -18.30 -10.52 4.69
CA ASN A 55 -18.66 -9.11 4.38
C ASN A 55 -18.28 -8.00 5.41
N ASN A 56 -17.37 -8.26 6.35
CA ASN A 56 -17.03 -7.32 7.39
C ASN A 56 -15.90 -6.46 6.85
N ILE A 57 -16.31 -5.43 6.10
CA ILE A 57 -15.47 -4.45 5.41
C ILE A 57 -14.38 -3.91 6.34
N ASN A 58 -14.68 -3.81 7.65
CA ASN A 58 -13.80 -3.25 8.68
C ASN A 58 -12.47 -4.01 8.85
N ASN A 59 -12.34 -5.22 8.32
CA ASN A 59 -11.14 -6.03 8.49
C ASN A 59 -10.27 -6.13 7.22
N MET A 60 -10.72 -5.64 6.06
CA MET A 60 -9.94 -5.74 4.81
C MET A 60 -8.83 -4.70 4.70
N PHE A 61 -9.04 -3.54 5.32
CA PHE A 61 -8.08 -2.44 5.32
C PHE A 61 -8.33 -1.55 6.53
N SER A 62 -7.31 -0.84 6.99
CA SER A 62 -7.43 0.07 8.12
C SER A 62 -8.12 1.35 7.70
N ASN A 63 -9.26 1.68 8.32
CA ASN A 63 -9.96 2.93 8.10
C ASN A 63 -9.92 3.80 9.36
N ILE A 64 -9.50 5.05 9.23
CA ILE A 64 -9.43 6.00 10.35
C ILE A 64 -10.00 7.33 9.91
N GLU A 65 -10.63 8.00 10.86
CA GLU A 65 -11.23 9.31 10.69
C GLU A 65 -10.66 10.26 11.75
N THR A 66 -10.17 11.42 11.35
CA THR A 66 -9.71 12.47 12.26
C THR A 66 -10.21 13.83 11.81
N ALA A 67 -10.10 14.85 12.66
CA ALA A 67 -10.40 16.22 12.30
C ALA A 67 -9.19 17.11 12.53
N TYR A 68 -9.09 18.18 11.73
CA TYR A 68 -8.07 19.23 11.88
C TYR A 68 -8.74 20.61 11.84
N GLU A 69 -8.21 21.56 12.61
CA GLU A 69 -8.67 22.95 12.63
C GLU A 69 -7.62 23.91 12.05
N THR A 70 -6.33 23.57 12.15
CA THR A 70 -5.23 24.41 11.69
C THR A 70 -4.32 23.66 10.71
N ASP A 71 -3.56 24.42 9.90
CA ASP A 71 -2.61 23.84 8.95
C ASP A 71 -1.47 23.10 9.66
N GLU A 72 -1.08 23.52 10.87
CA GLU A 72 -0.09 22.82 11.69
C GLU A 72 -0.57 21.42 12.07
N GLN A 73 -1.82 21.29 12.55
CA GLN A 73 -2.40 19.98 12.87
C GLN A 73 -2.49 19.08 11.64
N LEU A 74 -2.88 19.63 10.48
CA LEU A 74 -2.90 18.86 9.25
C LEU A 74 -1.49 18.39 8.85
N ASN A 75 -0.48 19.26 9.00
CA ASN A 75 0.90 18.92 8.70
C ASN A 75 1.45 17.84 9.65
N GLU A 76 1.07 17.86 10.92
CA GLU A 76 1.39 16.81 11.89
C GLU A 76 0.78 15.47 11.47
N ILE A 77 -0.52 15.44 11.15
CA ILE A 77 -1.19 14.22 10.67
C ILE A 77 -0.51 13.67 9.41
N LEU A 78 -0.17 14.56 8.45
CA LEU A 78 0.55 14.17 7.22
C LEU A 78 1.98 13.67 7.49
N HIS A 79 2.61 14.15 8.55
CA HIS A 79 3.93 13.71 8.97
C HIS A 79 3.87 12.32 9.61
N ASP A 80 2.88 12.09 10.45
CA ASP A 80 2.65 10.80 11.11
C ASP A 80 2.31 9.72 10.08
N GLU A 81 1.42 10.00 9.13
CA GLU A 81 1.07 9.09 8.03
C GLU A 81 2.27 8.70 7.12
N LYS A 82 3.39 9.42 7.21
CA LYS A 82 4.64 9.11 6.49
C LYS A 82 5.64 8.30 7.31
N ARG A 83 5.60 8.42 8.64
CA ARG A 83 6.71 8.01 9.52
C ARG A 83 6.34 6.95 10.53
N ASP A 84 5.06 6.84 10.87
CA ASP A 84 4.64 5.88 11.87
C ASP A 84 4.88 4.44 11.34
N PRO A 85 5.73 3.65 12.01
CA PRO A 85 6.04 2.28 11.59
C PRO A 85 4.86 1.32 11.81
N HIS A 86 3.82 1.73 12.53
CA HIS A 86 2.67 0.91 12.90
C HIS A 86 1.44 1.13 12.02
N LEU A 87 1.58 1.87 10.89
CA LEU A 87 0.47 2.08 9.94
C LEU A 87 -0.08 0.78 9.35
N PHE A 88 0.73 -0.28 9.31
CA PHE A 88 0.41 -1.53 8.64
C PHE A 88 0.67 -2.72 9.56
N ASP A 89 -0.18 -3.74 9.45
CA ASP A 89 0.04 -5.05 10.06
C ASP A 89 0.13 -6.08 8.93
N LEU A 90 1.36 -6.34 8.48
CA LEU A 90 1.62 -7.28 7.40
C LEU A 90 1.27 -8.71 7.81
N ALA A 91 1.35 -9.08 9.08
CA ALA A 91 1.01 -10.42 9.54
C ALA A 91 -0.51 -10.67 9.43
N GLN A 92 -1.32 -9.62 9.55
CA GLN A 92 -2.78 -9.71 9.36
C GLN A 92 -3.23 -9.38 7.92
N GLY A 93 -2.31 -9.00 7.04
CA GLY A 93 -2.65 -8.57 5.68
C GLY A 93 -3.27 -7.17 5.61
N LEU A 94 -3.14 -6.36 6.67
CA LEU A 94 -3.55 -4.95 6.71
C LEU A 94 -2.47 -4.09 6.06
N VAL A 95 -2.44 -4.14 4.73
CA VAL A 95 -1.38 -3.55 3.89
C VAL A 95 -1.87 -2.34 3.08
N PHE A 96 -3.18 -2.09 3.13
CA PHE A 96 -3.82 -0.88 2.64
C PHE A 96 -4.51 -0.15 3.78
N ARG A 97 -4.48 1.18 3.72
CA ARG A 97 -5.03 2.06 4.73
C ARG A 97 -5.70 3.27 4.08
N CYS A 98 -6.90 3.61 4.54
CA CYS A 98 -7.62 4.83 4.21
C CYS A 98 -7.72 5.73 5.46
N HIS A 99 -7.36 7.00 5.31
CA HIS A 99 -7.53 8.00 6.36
C HIS A 99 -8.32 9.18 5.80
N ILE A 100 -9.50 9.43 6.37
CA ILE A 100 -10.33 10.60 6.06
C ILE A 100 -10.07 11.66 7.14
N ILE A 101 -9.68 12.85 6.73
CA ILE A 101 -9.38 13.96 7.62
C ILE A 101 -10.38 15.09 7.33
N TYR A 102 -11.23 15.38 8.30
CA TYR A 102 -12.27 16.39 8.19
C TYR A 102 -11.78 17.77 8.64
N TYR A 103 -12.18 18.82 7.94
CA TYR A 103 -11.96 20.17 8.41
C TYR A 103 -12.95 20.54 9.52
N LYS A 104 -12.41 21.00 10.65
CA LYS A 104 -13.06 21.39 11.92
C LYS A 104 -13.75 20.30 12.70
N GLN A 105 -14.57 19.46 12.06
CA GLN A 105 -15.30 18.41 12.78
C GLN A 105 -15.61 17.24 11.86
N ILE A 106 -15.64 16.05 12.44
CA ILE A 106 -16.11 14.85 11.76
C ILE A 106 -17.59 15.06 11.41
N SER A 107 -17.89 15.00 10.12
CA SER A 107 -19.22 15.28 9.61
C SER A 107 -20.11 14.04 9.64
N SER A 108 -21.30 14.16 10.21
CA SER A 108 -22.31 13.08 10.20
C SER A 108 -23.12 13.01 8.91
N ASN A 109 -22.94 13.95 7.98
CA ASN A 109 -23.73 14.04 6.76
C ASN A 109 -23.28 13.09 5.63
N ASN A 110 -22.31 12.19 5.88
CA ASN A 110 -21.77 11.24 4.92
C ASN A 110 -21.16 11.88 3.64
N LEU A 111 -20.79 13.16 3.68
CA LEU A 111 -20.20 13.88 2.55
C LEU A 111 -18.88 14.52 2.95
N LEU A 112 -17.88 14.35 2.09
CA LEU A 112 -16.64 15.13 2.08
C LEU A 112 -16.77 16.34 1.17
N SER A 113 -16.03 17.39 1.51
CA SER A 113 -15.95 18.69 0.84
C SER A 113 -14.52 19.05 0.45
N GLU A 114 -14.34 20.15 -0.28
CA GLU A 114 -13.05 20.66 -0.76
C GLU A 114 -11.97 20.86 0.31
N LYS A 115 -12.36 21.04 1.58
CA LYS A 115 -11.42 21.22 2.70
C LYS A 115 -11.04 19.91 3.38
N ASP A 116 -11.80 18.86 3.13
CA ASP A 116 -11.50 17.55 3.67
C ASP A 116 -10.40 16.89 2.84
N VAL A 117 -9.66 15.99 3.47
CA VAL A 117 -8.50 15.31 2.88
C VAL A 117 -8.72 13.81 2.97
N VAL A 118 -8.40 13.09 1.91
CA VAL A 118 -8.37 11.62 1.92
C VAL A 118 -6.94 11.18 1.67
N ILE A 119 -6.43 10.27 2.49
CA ILE A 119 -5.10 9.68 2.33
C ILE A 119 -5.26 8.18 2.09
N PHE A 120 -4.67 7.72 1.00
CA PHE A 120 -4.48 6.30 0.72
C PHE A 120 -3.05 5.91 0.98
N ASN A 121 -2.86 4.93 1.84
CA ASN A 121 -1.56 4.44 2.26
C ASN A 121 -1.42 2.97 1.86
N PHE A 122 -0.35 2.66 1.15
CA PHE A 122 -0.03 1.31 0.70
C PHE A 122 1.33 0.87 1.24
N HIS A 123 1.42 -0.38 1.69
CA HIS A 123 2.68 -1.02 2.02
C HIS A 123 3.43 -1.43 0.74
N HIS A 124 4.68 -1.00 0.59
CA HIS A 124 5.45 -1.20 -0.66
C HIS A 124 5.82 -2.64 -0.98
N ALA A 125 5.79 -3.53 0.01
CA ALA A 125 6.01 -4.96 -0.22
C ALA A 125 4.98 -5.57 -1.20
N LEU A 126 3.83 -4.93 -1.41
CA LEU A 126 2.71 -5.45 -2.22
C LEU A 126 2.15 -4.43 -3.22
N PHE A 127 2.75 -3.25 -3.33
CA PHE A 127 2.24 -2.16 -4.15
C PHE A 127 3.34 -1.24 -4.68
N ASP A 128 3.28 -0.96 -5.98
CA ASP A 128 4.23 -0.10 -6.69
C ASP A 128 3.54 1.06 -7.43
N PHE A 129 4.35 1.93 -8.04
CA PHE A 129 3.85 3.08 -8.77
C PHE A 129 2.96 2.72 -9.98
N PRO A 130 3.32 1.74 -10.83
CA PRO A 130 2.43 1.26 -11.90
C PRO A 130 1.08 0.76 -11.39
N SER A 131 1.04 0.05 -10.26
CA SER A 131 -0.18 -0.46 -9.63
C SER A 131 -1.16 0.65 -9.26
N MET A 132 -0.68 1.88 -9.00
CA MET A 132 -1.54 3.04 -8.73
C MET A 132 -2.51 3.34 -9.87
N LYS A 133 -2.09 3.18 -11.13
CA LYS A 133 -2.97 3.41 -12.28
C LYS A 133 -4.10 2.39 -12.33
N VAL A 134 -3.79 1.13 -12.04
CA VAL A 134 -4.78 0.03 -11.97
C VAL A 134 -5.75 0.28 -10.82
N PHE A 135 -5.23 0.63 -9.65
CA PHE A 135 -6.04 0.97 -8.47
C PHE A 135 -7.00 2.11 -8.77
N HIS A 136 -6.54 3.23 -9.35
CA HIS A 136 -7.41 4.36 -9.68
C HIS A 136 -8.46 4.03 -10.73
N HIS A 137 -8.10 3.25 -11.75
CA HIS A 137 -9.04 2.83 -12.78
C HIS A 137 -10.21 2.05 -12.16
N ASP A 138 -9.89 1.01 -11.39
CA ASP A 138 -10.89 0.18 -10.74
C ASP A 138 -11.66 0.96 -9.67
N PHE A 139 -10.97 1.71 -8.81
CA PHE A 139 -11.62 2.52 -7.79
C PHE A 139 -12.62 3.52 -8.38
N ASN A 140 -12.26 4.22 -9.46
CA ASN A 140 -13.16 5.18 -10.12
C ASN A 140 -14.37 4.47 -10.74
N GLN A 141 -14.18 3.30 -11.35
CA GLN A 141 -15.28 2.50 -11.87
C GLN A 141 -16.21 2.05 -10.74
N ALA A 142 -15.65 1.50 -9.67
CA ALA A 142 -16.38 1.04 -8.49
C ALA A 142 -17.18 2.17 -7.84
N TYR A 143 -16.57 3.35 -7.71
CA TYR A 143 -17.21 4.52 -7.12
C TYR A 143 -18.35 5.05 -8.00
N THR A 144 -18.12 5.16 -9.31
CA THR A 144 -19.10 5.75 -10.25
C THR A 144 -20.29 4.83 -10.50
N THR A 145 -20.04 3.52 -10.62
CA THR A 145 -21.06 2.54 -11.03
C THR A 145 -21.59 1.69 -9.88
N GLY A 146 -20.92 1.69 -8.72
CA GLY A 146 -21.23 0.82 -7.59
C GLY A 146 -20.82 -0.64 -7.78
N GLN A 147 -20.12 -0.97 -8.88
CA GLN A 147 -19.73 -2.33 -9.27
C GLN A 147 -18.35 -2.34 -9.92
N LEU A 148 -17.68 -3.50 -9.89
CA LEU A 148 -16.47 -3.75 -10.67
C LEU A 148 -16.76 -4.82 -11.69
N LEU A 149 -16.36 -4.56 -12.94
CA LEU A 149 -16.29 -5.60 -13.94
C LEU A 149 -15.03 -6.43 -13.68
N TYR A 150 -15.23 -7.74 -13.54
CA TYR A 150 -14.16 -8.70 -13.68
C TYR A 150 -14.00 -8.92 -15.18
N ASP A 151 -12.99 -8.29 -15.78
CA ASP A 151 -12.60 -8.64 -17.13
C ASP A 151 -11.93 -10.02 -17.07
N ASP A 152 -12.56 -11.01 -17.69
CA ASP A 152 -12.03 -12.37 -17.84
C ASP A 152 -10.62 -12.39 -18.49
N ASN A 153 -10.15 -11.28 -19.08
CA ASN A 153 -8.79 -11.15 -19.61
C ASN A 153 -7.72 -10.77 -18.56
N THR A 154 -8.09 -10.46 -17.31
CA THR A 154 -7.16 -10.18 -16.20
C THR A 154 -6.98 -11.39 -15.26
N ASN A 155 -6.82 -12.58 -15.83
CA ASN A 155 -6.69 -13.83 -15.06
C ASN A 155 -5.36 -13.99 -14.31
N LEU A 156 -4.33 -13.20 -14.64
CA LEU A 156 -3.05 -13.25 -13.93
C LEU A 156 -3.09 -12.37 -12.70
N ARG A 157 -3.12 -13.00 -11.52
CA ARG A 157 -2.99 -12.35 -10.22
C ARG A 157 -1.54 -12.32 -9.79
N TYR A 158 -1.23 -11.52 -8.77
CA TYR A 158 0.12 -11.42 -8.25
C TYR A 158 0.73 -12.78 -7.82
N LEU A 159 -0.08 -13.67 -7.25
CA LEU A 159 0.40 -15.02 -6.89
C LEU A 159 0.73 -15.89 -8.10
N ASP A 160 0.00 -15.73 -9.21
CA ASP A 160 0.32 -16.43 -10.44
C ASP A 160 1.65 -15.93 -11.00
N TYR A 161 1.88 -14.62 -10.95
CA TYR A 161 3.17 -14.02 -11.31
C TYR A 161 4.31 -14.55 -10.43
N ALA A 162 4.13 -14.58 -9.10
CA ALA A 162 5.16 -15.10 -8.18
C ALA A 162 5.47 -16.59 -8.44
N ALA A 163 4.46 -17.40 -8.75
CA ALA A 163 4.66 -18.80 -9.10
C ALA A 163 5.39 -18.98 -10.44
N ILE A 164 5.09 -18.13 -11.43
CA ILE A 164 5.79 -18.10 -12.72
C ILE A 164 7.25 -17.70 -12.50
N GLU A 165 7.51 -16.59 -11.78
CA GLU A 165 8.86 -16.10 -11.48
C GLU A 165 9.71 -17.17 -10.80
N GLN A 166 9.15 -17.89 -9.82
CA GLN A 166 9.85 -18.97 -9.13
C GLN A 166 10.31 -20.10 -10.07
N GLN A 167 9.60 -20.33 -11.18
CA GLN A 167 9.93 -21.36 -12.16
C GLN A 167 10.86 -20.86 -13.27
N MET A 168 11.09 -19.55 -13.37
CA MET A 168 11.93 -18.97 -14.41
C MET A 168 13.40 -19.30 -14.17
N SER A 169 14.07 -19.83 -15.20
CA SER A 169 15.51 -20.04 -15.15
C SER A 169 16.24 -18.70 -15.18
N MET A 170 16.92 -18.37 -14.08
CA MET A 170 17.72 -17.16 -13.95
C MET A 170 19.20 -17.37 -14.31
N SER A 171 19.60 -18.56 -14.78
CA SER A 171 21.02 -18.91 -14.98
C SER A 171 21.78 -17.94 -15.89
N GLY A 172 21.19 -17.58 -17.03
CA GLY A 172 21.80 -16.64 -17.98
C GLY A 172 21.94 -15.23 -17.39
N ALA A 173 20.90 -14.74 -16.71
CA ALA A 173 20.94 -13.45 -16.02
C ALA A 173 21.98 -13.45 -14.89
N SER A 174 22.05 -14.52 -14.10
CA SER A 174 23.03 -14.68 -13.03
C SER A 174 24.46 -14.68 -13.56
N MET A 175 24.74 -15.43 -14.64
CA MET A 175 26.06 -15.43 -15.27
C MET A 175 26.43 -14.04 -15.79
N PHE A 176 25.51 -13.36 -16.46
CA PHE A 176 25.71 -12.00 -16.93
C PHE A 176 26.05 -11.05 -15.78
N TRP A 177 25.27 -11.06 -14.70
CA TRP A 177 25.51 -10.15 -13.57
C TRP A 177 26.78 -10.48 -12.78
N LEU A 178 27.16 -11.75 -12.68
CA LEU A 178 28.45 -12.16 -12.09
C LEU A 178 29.63 -11.60 -12.89
N ASP A 179 29.56 -11.67 -14.22
CA ASP A 179 30.60 -11.12 -15.11
C ASP A 179 30.59 -9.58 -15.11
N ALA A 180 29.40 -8.97 -15.27
CA ALA A 180 29.26 -7.52 -15.31
C ALA A 180 29.69 -6.82 -14.01
N LEU A 181 29.55 -7.51 -12.86
CA LEU A 181 29.88 -6.98 -11.53
C LEU A 181 31.14 -7.60 -10.93
N HIS A 182 31.94 -8.35 -11.69
CA HIS A 182 33.08 -9.11 -11.13
C HIS A 182 34.10 -8.22 -10.40
N ASP A 183 34.36 -7.02 -10.92
CA ASP A 183 35.27 -6.03 -10.32
C ASP A 183 34.57 -5.04 -9.38
N CYS A 184 33.24 -5.13 -9.26
CA CYS A 184 32.50 -4.29 -8.33
C CYS A 184 32.74 -4.76 -6.90
N LYS A 185 33.35 -3.90 -6.09
CA LYS A 185 33.54 -4.12 -4.65
C LYS A 185 32.20 -3.91 -3.92
N LEU A 186 31.25 -4.83 -4.09
CA LEU A 186 29.91 -4.76 -3.49
C LEU A 186 29.94 -4.67 -1.95
N ASP A 187 31.00 -5.20 -1.33
CA ASP A 187 31.21 -5.15 0.11
C ASP A 187 31.79 -3.80 0.59
N GLN A 188 32.20 -2.93 -0.33
CA GLN A 188 32.67 -1.59 0.00
C GLN A 188 31.53 -0.58 -0.19
N PRO A 189 31.09 0.10 0.88
CA PRO A 189 30.09 1.14 0.72
C PRO A 189 30.63 2.24 -0.20
N LEU A 190 29.77 2.75 -1.07
CA LEU A 190 30.09 3.94 -1.87
C LEU A 190 30.44 5.09 -0.92
N SER A 191 31.51 5.82 -1.24
CA SER A 191 31.94 6.99 -0.48
C SER A 191 31.02 8.18 -0.79
N LEU A 192 29.79 8.11 -0.30
CA LEU A 192 28.87 9.24 -0.29
C LEU A 192 29.21 10.16 0.91
N PRO A 193 28.91 11.47 0.83
CA PRO A 193 29.12 12.38 1.95
C PRO A 193 28.10 12.10 3.06
N PHE A 194 28.40 11.12 3.92
CA PHE A 194 27.57 10.79 5.07
C PHE A 194 27.90 11.70 6.26
N ASP A 195 26.87 12.25 6.90
CA ASP A 195 27.04 12.99 8.16
C ASP A 195 27.37 12.08 9.35
N ARG A 196 27.08 10.77 9.23
CA ARG A 196 27.36 9.74 10.24
C ARG A 196 27.84 8.46 9.58
N TYR A 197 28.93 7.89 10.08
CA TYR A 197 29.42 6.59 9.66
C TYR A 197 28.65 5.47 10.35
N ARG A 198 28.38 4.41 9.60
CA ARG A 198 27.77 3.18 10.14
C ARG A 198 28.71 2.54 11.16
N LEU A 199 28.19 2.16 12.32
CA LEU A 199 28.97 1.42 13.31
C LEU A 199 29.11 -0.03 12.85
N ALA A 200 30.29 -0.64 13.08
CA ALA A 200 30.60 -2.00 12.63
C ALA A 200 29.63 -3.09 13.13
N ASN A 201 28.87 -2.81 14.19
CA ASN A 201 27.94 -3.75 14.83
C ASN A 201 26.46 -3.51 14.47
N GLU A 202 26.15 -2.58 13.57
CA GLU A 202 24.77 -2.38 13.11
C GLU A 202 24.41 -3.43 12.04
N HIS A 203 23.83 -4.55 12.49
CA HIS A 203 23.23 -5.52 11.59
C HIS A 203 22.15 -4.85 10.72
N ARG A 204 22.10 -5.23 9.43
CA ARG A 204 20.99 -4.86 8.55
C ARG A 204 19.70 -5.42 9.16
N THR A 205 18.84 -4.57 9.67
CA THR A 205 17.41 -4.88 9.80
C THR A 205 16.83 -4.73 8.40
N GLY A 206 16.76 -5.85 7.67
CA GLY A 206 15.96 -5.96 6.46
C GLY A 206 14.50 -6.16 6.81
#